data_AF-A0A183HQW9-F1
#
_entry.id   AF-A0A183HQW9-F1
#
_cell.length_a   1.000
_cell.length_b   1.000
_cell.length_c   1.000
_cell.angle_alpha   90.00
_cell.angle_beta   90.00
_cell.angle_gamma   90.00
#
_symmetry.space_group_name_H-M   'P 1'
#
loop_
_entity.id
_entity.type
_entity.pdbx_description
1 polymer ?
#
loop_
_entity_poly.entity_id
_entity_poly.type
_entity_poly.pdbx_seq_one_letter_code
_entity_poly.pdbx_strand_id
1 'polypeptide(L)' 'LFYKLFQCIGCIDDAAIVKLFDVNGKQLGEIRQDDWLVGGRIGTLTSMRFHQLLVSLAVATENQTISFYRMPDLS' A
#
# COMPACT_ATOMS: atom_id res chain seq x y z
N LEU A 1 -17.35 -13.19 15.33
CA LEU A 1 -16.43 -12.39 14.50
C LEU A 1 -15.87 -13.29 13.40
N PHE A 2 -16.41 -13.22 12.19
CA PHE A 2 -15.79 -13.87 11.03
C PHE A 2 -14.74 -12.89 10.49
N TYR A 3 -13.45 -13.16 10.71
CA TYR A 3 -12.40 -12.55 9.90
C TYR A 3 -12.54 -13.11 8.49
N LYS A 4 -13.29 -12.42 7.65
CA LYS A 4 -13.28 -12.71 6.21
C LYS A 4 -11.84 -12.45 5.77
N LEU A 5 -11.11 -13.52 5.42
CA LEU A 5 -9.76 -13.43 4.85
C LEU A 5 -9.86 -12.49 3.64
N PHE A 6 -9.42 -11.25 3.84
CA PHE A 6 -9.49 -10.22 2.83
C PHE A 6 -8.35 -10.47 1.85
N GLN A 7 -8.64 -11.27 0.82
CA GLN A 7 -7.68 -11.53 -0.25
C GLN A 7 -7.62 -10.28 -1.13
N CYS A 8 -6.49 -9.60 -1.11
CA CYS A 8 -6.24 -8.44 -1.93
C CYS A 8 -4.90 -8.57 -2.65
N ILE A 9 -4.82 -7.91 -3.79
CA ILE A 9 -3.62 -7.77 -4.60
C ILE A 9 -3.24 -6.30 -4.51
N GLY A 10 -1.97 -6.03 -4.20
CA GLY A 10 -1.43 -4.67 -4.24
C GLY A 10 -0.41 -4.55 -5.35
N CYS A 11 -0.38 -3.40 -6.01
CA CYS A 11 0.70 -3.03 -6.93
C CYS A 11 1.18 -1.62 -6.62
N ILE A 12 2.43 -1.36 -7.01
CA ILE A 12 3.09 -0.07 -6.90
C ILE A 12 3.40 0.43 -8.31
N ASP A 13 3.36 1.74 -8.50
CA ASP A 13 3.76 2.39 -9.75
C ASP A 13 4.87 3.44 -9.54
N ASP A 14 5.41 3.92 -10.66
CA ASP A 14 6.51 4.90 -10.68
C ASP A 14 6.08 6.30 -10.18
N ALA A 15 4.79 6.53 -9.95
CA ALA A 15 4.23 7.79 -9.47
C ALA A 15 4.06 7.82 -7.95
N ALA A 16 4.74 6.93 -7.20
CA ALA A 16 4.61 6.82 -5.75
C ALA A 16 3.19 6.47 -5.27
N ILE A 17 2.46 5.66 -6.06
CA ILE A 17 1.10 5.22 -5.75
C ILE A 17 1.09 3.72 -5.46
N VAL A 18 0.42 3.34 -4.37
CA VAL A 18 0.00 1.95 -4.11
C VAL A 18 -1.47 1.83 -4.52
N LYS A 19 -1.79 0.85 -5.36
CA LYS A 19 -3.18 0.52 -5.73
C LYS A 19 -3.54 -0.85 -5.19
N LEU A 20 -4.75 -0.97 -4.67
CA LEU A 20 -5.28 -2.19 -4.06
C LEU A 20 -6.45 -2.70 -4.88
N PHE A 21 -6.47 -4.01 -5.10
CA PHE A 21 -7.50 -4.71 -5.87
C PHE A 21 -7.99 -5.94 -5.12
N ASP A 22 -9.23 -6.33 -5.33
CA ASP A 22 -9.68 -7.67 -4.97
C ASP A 22 -9.14 -8.71 -5.96
N VAL A 23 -9.34 -9.99 -5.65
CA VAL A 23 -8.89 -11.10 -6.51
C VAL A 23 -9.61 -11.17 -7.87
N ASN A 24 -10.71 -10.43 -8.04
CA ASN A 24 -11.46 -10.33 -9.30
C ASN A 24 -11.02 -9.12 -10.14
N GLY A 25 -10.06 -8.32 -9.65
CA GLY A 25 -9.57 -7.11 -10.31
C GLY A 25 -10.38 -5.84 -10.02
N LYS A 26 -11.33 -5.86 -9.09
CA LYS A 26 -12.02 -4.64 -8.65
C LYS A 26 -11.07 -3.80 -7.82
N GLN A 27 -10.85 -2.55 -8.21
CA GLN A 27 -10.06 -1.61 -7.40
C GLN A 27 -10.79 -1.33 -6.07
N LEU A 28 -10.05 -1.48 -4.98
CA LEU A 28 -10.52 -1.30 -3.60
C LEU A 28 -10.11 0.06 -3.04
N GLY A 29 -8.97 0.59 -3.47
CA GLY A 29 -8.47 1.88 -3.03
C GLY A 29 -7.08 2.18 -3.57
N GLU A 30 -6.60 3.38 -3.27
CA GLU A 30 -5.24 3.82 -3.57
C GLU A 30 -4.64 4.60 -2.40
N ILE A 31 -3.32 4.54 -2.27
CA ILE A 31 -2.53 5.28 -1.29
C ILE A 31 -1.49 6.06 -2.09
N ARG A 32 -1.52 7.39 -1.96
CA ARG A 32 -0.53 8.27 -2.56
C ARG A 32 0.47 8.69 -1.50
N GLN A 33 1.75 8.53 -1.80
CA GLN A 33 2.79 8.87 -0.82
C GLN A 33 3.10 10.37 -0.76
N ASP A 34 2.78 11.13 -1.82
CA ASP A 34 3.15 12.54 -2.03
C ASP A 34 2.77 13.52 -0.90
N ASP A 35 1.88 13.15 0.01
CA ASP A 35 1.30 14.07 1.00
C ASP A 35 2.15 14.28 2.28
N TRP A 36 3.26 13.56 2.49
CA TRP A 36 3.86 13.46 3.84
C TRP A 36 5.28 13.99 4.05
N LEU A 37 6.04 14.36 3.00
CA LEU A 37 7.42 14.83 3.19
C LEU A 37 7.59 16.31 2.84
N VAL A 38 7.70 17.13 3.89
CA VAL A 38 8.17 18.51 3.80
C VAL A 38 9.66 18.47 3.39
N GLY A 39 9.94 18.46 2.09
CA GLY A 39 11.30 18.69 1.57
C GLY A 39 11.80 17.78 0.46
N GLY A 40 11.05 16.81 -0.04
CA GLY A 40 11.56 16.02 -1.16
C GLY A 40 10.64 14.91 -1.64
N ARG A 41 10.81 14.56 -2.92
CA ARG A 41 10.20 13.39 -3.54
C ARG A 41 10.53 12.16 -2.70
N ILE A 42 9.51 11.37 -2.41
CA ILE A 42 9.63 10.11 -1.68
C ILE A 42 10.48 9.06 -2.40
N GLY A 43 10.73 9.29 -3.70
CA GLY A 43 11.45 8.37 -4.57
C GLY A 43 10.51 7.31 -5.14
N THR A 44 10.98 6.58 -6.14
CA THR A 44 10.24 5.48 -6.75
C THR A 44 9.97 4.40 -5.70
N LEU A 45 8.78 3.79 -5.71
CA LEU A 45 8.48 2.64 -4.86
C LEU A 45 9.23 1.43 -5.41
N THR A 46 9.99 0.75 -4.56
CA THR A 46 10.84 -0.38 -4.99
C THR A 46 10.30 -1.73 -4.54
N SER A 47 9.56 -1.75 -3.44
CA SER A 47 9.04 -2.99 -2.87
C SER A 47 7.81 -2.74 -2.02
N MET A 48 6.93 -3.74 -2.00
CA MET A 48 5.74 -3.76 -1.16
C MET A 48 5.57 -5.15 -0.54
N ARG A 49 5.14 -5.19 0.72
CA ARG A 49 4.82 -6.45 1.39
C ARG A 49 3.60 -6.32 2.30
N PHE A 50 2.66 -7.25 2.16
CA PHE A 50 1.56 -7.42 3.09
C PHE A 50 2.02 -8.10 4.39
N HIS A 51 1.44 -7.67 5.51
CA HIS A 51 1.55 -8.44 6.74
C HIS A 51 0.77 -9.75 6.61
N GLN A 52 1.34 -10.86 7.09
CA GLN A 52 0.77 -12.20 6.90
C GLN A 52 -0.54 -12.47 7.67
N LEU A 53 -0.96 -11.56 8.56
CA LEU A 53 -1.99 -11.80 9.57
C LEU A 53 -2.84 -10.56 9.84
N LEU A 54 -2.25 -9.37 9.68
CA LEU A 54 -2.91 -8.09 9.87
C LEU A 54 -3.27 -7.50 8.50
N VAL A 55 -4.33 -6.71 8.46
CA VAL A 55 -4.69 -5.92 7.27
C VAL A 55 -3.81 -4.67 7.21
N SER A 56 -2.53 -4.89 6.91
CA SER A 56 -1.52 -3.85 6.80
C SER A 56 -0.46 -4.20 5.75
N LEU A 57 0.22 -3.17 5.24
CA LEU A 57 1.30 -3.32 4.28
C LEU A 57 2.45 -2.37 4.58
N ALA A 58 3.64 -2.76 4.14
CA ALA A 58 4.83 -1.93 4.15
C ALA A 58 5.26 -1.62 2.71
N VAL A 59 5.74 -0.41 2.46
CA VAL A 59 6.28 0.04 1.18
C VAL A 59 7.68 0.61 1.40
N ALA A 60 8.63 0.22 0.55
CA ALA A 60 9.98 0.75 0.53
C ALA A 60 10.19 1.62 -0.71
N THR A 61 11.05 2.62 -0.58
CA THR A 61 11.36 3.58 -1.66
C THR A 61 12.85 3.61 -1.95
N GLU A 62 13.24 4.13 -3.11
CA GLU A 62 14.65 4.35 -3.48
C GLU A 62 15.40 5.27 -2.49
N ASN A 63 14.67 6.19 -1.86
CA ASN A 63 15.21 7.15 -0.90
C ASN A 63 15.32 6.59 0.53
N GLN A 64 15.54 5.27 0.65
CA GLN A 64 15.78 4.56 1.91
C GLN A 64 14.68 4.77 2.97
N THR A 65 13.46 5.06 2.52
CA THR A 65 12.31 5.26 3.39
C THR A 65 11.44 4.02 3.36
N ILE A 66 10.94 3.62 4.54
CA ILE A 66 9.94 2.57 4.68
C ILE A 66 8.72 3.17 5.37
N SER A 67 7.55 3.02 4.75
CA SER A 67 6.27 3.45 5.31
C SER A 67 5.36 2.27 5.55
N PHE A 68 4.60 2.31 6.65
CA PHE A 68 3.65 1.29 7.03
C PHE A 68 2.23 1.86 6.98
N TYR A 69 1.34 1.14 6.31
CA TYR A 69 -0.07 1.52 6.20
C TYR A 69 -0.91 0.46 6.86
N ARG A 70 -1.70 0.89 7.84
CA ARG A 70 -2.86 0.11 8.27
C ARG A 70 -3.94 0.35 7.24
N MET A 71 -4.46 -0.71 6.63
CA MET A 71 -5.58 -0.51 5.73
C MET A 71 -6.77 -0.01 6.57
N PRO A 72 -7.39 1.12 6.22
CA PRO A 72 -8.69 1.45 6.80
C PRO A 72 -9.64 0.31 6.44
N ASP A 73 -10.66 0.07 7.28
CA ASP A 73 -11.71 -0.89 6.96
C ASP A 73 -12.22 -0.59 5.55
N LEU A 74 -11.83 -1.45 4.60
CA LEU A 74 -12.27 -1.42 3.21
C LEU A 74 -13.73 -1.89 3.23
N SER A 75 -14.63 -1.01 3.69
CA SER A 75 -16.07 -1.20 3.72
C SER A 75 -16.67 -1.09 2.31
#